data_AF-A0A662QJK8-F1
#
_entry.id   AF-A0A662QJK8-F1
#
_cell.length_a   1.000
_cell.length_b   1.000
_cell.length_c   1.000
_cell.angle_alpha   90.00
_cell.angle_beta   90.00
_cell.angle_gamma   90.00
#
_symmetry.space_group_name_H-M   'P 1'
#
loop_
_entity.id
_entity.type
_entity.pdbx_description
1 polymer ?
#
loop_
_entity_poly.entity_id
_entity_poly.type
_entity_poly.pdbx_seq_one_letter_code
_entity_poly.pdbx_strand_id
1 'polypeptide(L)'
;PVPETYLVRNEKEMERISQRIEYPAIIKPRESEGSAEGVMRINTPEEMRDVYKKLSMIYGDVVVQEYIPGGSEQMRMVNVLYDRNSKPVAIFTARKIREYPITGGITTFGESTWEPEIAEMGQKLFDAWKWYGVAEIEFKVDPRDGVPKLIEVNPRFWSYLQLPIYCGVDFPYLLYKVSLNERVRRVEKYKVGVKYVHPLKDILSVIGIMRSGRAIHVLRSYKGEKTYAILALDDPLATIGKILSDLEGIMRKKGRKKEGSIEGKR
;
A
#
# COMPACT_ATOMS: atom_id res chain seq x y z
N PRO A 1 7.71 14.56 7.04
CA PRO A 1 7.42 13.83 8.30
C PRO A 1 7.48 12.33 8.06
N VAL A 2 8.21 11.59 8.89
CA VAL A 2 8.30 10.12 8.85
C VAL A 2 8.09 9.59 10.27
N PRO A 3 7.58 8.36 10.44
CA PRO A 3 7.62 7.69 11.74
C PRO A 3 9.08 7.47 12.16
N GLU A 4 9.33 7.36 13.47
CA GLU A 4 10.65 6.98 13.95
C GLU A 4 11.07 5.65 13.30
N THR A 5 12.21 5.61 12.60
CA THR A 5 12.58 4.48 11.74
C THR A 5 14.05 4.13 11.91
N TYR A 6 14.32 2.83 12.07
CA TYR A 6 15.63 2.25 12.26
C TYR A 6 15.88 1.11 11.28
N LEU A 7 17.06 1.09 10.67
CA LEU A 7 17.54 -0.07 9.91
C LEU A 7 18.36 -0.96 10.84
N VAL A 8 18.00 -2.25 10.87
CA VAL A 8 18.62 -3.28 11.69
C VAL A 8 19.29 -4.31 10.80
N ARG A 9 20.61 -4.44 10.91
CA ARG A 9 21.44 -5.32 10.08
C ARG A 9 22.04 -6.49 10.85
N ASN A 10 22.01 -6.44 12.18
CA ASN A 10 22.60 -7.46 13.04
C ASN A 10 21.94 -7.47 14.43
N GLU A 11 22.21 -8.54 15.19
CA GLU A 11 21.65 -8.73 16.54
C GLU A 11 22.02 -7.60 17.50
N LYS A 12 23.24 -7.06 17.43
CA LYS A 12 23.67 -5.96 18.32
C LYS A 12 22.85 -4.68 18.07
N GLU A 13 22.57 -4.36 16.82
CA GLU A 13 21.66 -3.26 16.48
C GLU A 13 20.24 -3.53 16.95
N MET A 14 19.76 -4.77 16.78
CA MET A 14 18.44 -5.20 17.25
C MET A 14 18.30 -4.99 18.77
N GLU A 15 19.25 -5.46 19.58
CA GLU A 15 19.24 -5.27 21.03
C GLU A 15 19.23 -3.79 21.43
N ARG A 16 20.02 -2.96 20.75
CA ARG A 16 20.07 -1.54 21.05
C ARG A 16 18.74 -0.85 20.72
N ILE A 17 18.14 -1.20 19.59
CA ILE A 17 16.91 -0.56 19.11
C ILE A 17 15.69 -1.04 19.91
N SER A 18 15.66 -2.30 20.35
CA SER A 18 14.57 -2.85 21.16
C SER A 18 14.42 -2.13 22.51
N GLN A 19 15.49 -1.54 23.04
CA GLN A 19 15.46 -0.73 24.26
C GLN A 19 15.13 0.75 24.02
N ARG A 20 15.16 1.21 22.77
CA ARG A 20 15.02 2.63 22.41
C ARG A 20 13.67 2.97 21.78
N ILE A 21 13.14 2.07 20.95
CA ILE A 21 11.89 2.34 20.22
C ILE A 21 10.68 2.26 21.16
N GLU A 22 9.70 3.12 20.92
CA GLU A 22 8.41 3.02 21.61
C GLU A 22 7.55 1.89 21.03
N TYR A 23 6.84 1.19 21.92
CA TYR A 23 5.93 0.11 21.54
C TYR A 23 4.46 0.57 21.59
N PRO A 24 3.60 0.07 20.69
CA PRO A 24 3.89 -0.90 19.64
C PRO A 24 4.74 -0.32 18.50
N ALA A 25 5.46 -1.20 17.80
CA ALA A 25 6.24 -0.87 16.61
C ALA A 25 5.92 -1.84 15.46
N ILE A 26 6.37 -1.51 14.26
CA ILE A 26 6.34 -2.34 13.07
C ILE A 26 7.75 -2.81 12.76
N ILE A 27 7.93 -4.10 12.52
CA ILE A 27 9.14 -4.66 11.92
C ILE A 27 8.78 -5.20 10.53
N LYS A 28 9.56 -4.83 9.52
CA LYS A 28 9.34 -5.23 8.13
C LYS A 28 10.67 -5.52 7.43
N PRO A 29 10.71 -6.44 6.45
CA PRO A 29 11.89 -6.60 5.60
C PRO A 29 12.30 -5.29 4.95
N ARG A 30 13.61 -5.08 4.78
CA ARG A 30 14.10 -3.96 3.97
C ARG A 30 13.70 -4.11 2.50
N GLU A 31 13.72 -5.34 2.01
CA GLU A 31 13.35 -5.70 0.63
C GLU A 31 12.36 -6.87 0.68
N SER A 32 11.24 -6.74 -0.05
CA SER A 32 10.25 -7.80 -0.21
C SER A 32 9.48 -7.64 -1.51
N GLU A 33 8.76 -8.70 -1.93
CA GLU A 33 7.91 -8.68 -3.13
C GLU A 33 6.57 -7.91 -2.93
N GLY A 34 6.41 -7.23 -1.79
CA GLY A 34 5.23 -6.41 -1.46
C GLY A 34 4.13 -7.17 -0.70
N SER A 35 2.89 -6.66 -0.78
CA SER A 35 1.70 -7.25 -0.12
C SER A 35 1.80 -7.43 1.41
N ALA A 36 2.59 -6.58 2.07
CA ALA A 36 2.88 -6.66 3.51
C ALA A 36 3.50 -7.98 3.96
N GLU A 37 4.22 -8.67 3.07
CA GLU A 37 4.91 -9.89 3.44
C GLU A 37 6.05 -9.58 4.43
N GLY A 38 6.07 -10.31 5.55
CA GLY A 38 7.00 -10.08 6.64
C GLY A 38 6.72 -8.83 7.48
N VAL A 39 5.69 -8.03 7.18
CA VAL A 39 5.33 -6.87 8.01
C VAL A 39 4.59 -7.36 9.26
N MET A 40 5.16 -7.06 10.42
CA MET A 40 4.63 -7.50 11.70
C MET A 40 4.56 -6.36 12.71
N ARG A 41 3.46 -6.31 13.46
CA ARG A 41 3.36 -5.48 14.65
C ARG A 41 3.97 -6.23 15.83
N ILE A 42 4.84 -5.53 16.55
CA ILE A 42 5.52 -5.99 17.77
C ILE A 42 5.13 -5.06 18.91
N ASN A 43 4.87 -5.62 20.09
CA ASN A 43 4.38 -4.89 21.26
C ASN A 43 5.39 -4.89 22.41
N THR A 44 6.43 -5.73 22.35
CA THR A 44 7.48 -5.79 23.36
C THR A 44 8.87 -6.04 22.75
N PRO A 45 9.96 -5.77 23.50
CA PRO A 45 11.32 -6.12 23.11
C PRO A 45 11.53 -7.62 22.84
N GLU A 46 10.83 -8.49 23.57
CA GLU A 46 10.89 -9.93 23.41
C GLU A 46 10.25 -10.35 22.08
N GLU A 47 9.06 -9.82 21.77
CA GLU A 47 8.41 -10.02 20.46
C GLU A 47 9.30 -9.52 19.32
N MET A 48 9.96 -8.37 19.50
CA MET A 48 10.90 -7.84 18.51
C MET A 48 12.04 -8.82 18.21
N ARG A 49 12.65 -9.40 19.23
CA ARG A 49 13.76 -10.36 19.10
C ARG A 49 13.32 -11.62 18.35
N ASP A 50 12.17 -12.17 18.71
CA ASP A 50 11.64 -13.40 18.10
C ASP A 50 11.28 -13.18 16.63
N VAL A 51 10.68 -12.04 16.31
CA VAL A 51 10.33 -11.70 14.94
C VAL A 51 11.56 -11.37 14.10
N TYR A 52 12.53 -10.62 14.67
CA TYR A 52 13.79 -10.33 14.01
C TYR A 52 14.49 -11.62 13.56
N LYS A 53 14.65 -12.61 14.45
CA LYS A 53 15.30 -13.89 14.11
C LYS A 53 14.65 -14.57 12.90
N LYS A 54 13.31 -14.55 12.84
CA LYS A 54 12.56 -15.16 11.73
C LYS A 54 12.75 -14.37 10.43
N LEU A 55 12.57 -13.06 10.48
CA LEU A 55 12.64 -12.21 9.29
C LEU A 55 14.05 -12.09 8.74
N SER A 56 15.06 -11.98 9.61
CA SER A 56 16.45 -11.79 9.18
C SER A 56 17.02 -13.02 8.48
N MET A 57 16.58 -14.22 8.86
CA MET A 57 16.96 -15.46 8.18
C MET A 57 16.36 -15.57 6.77
N ILE A 58 15.18 -14.99 6.55
CA ILE A 58 14.46 -15.11 5.28
C ILE A 58 14.81 -13.95 4.33
N TYR A 59 14.89 -12.73 4.85
CA TYR A 59 14.97 -11.50 4.06
C TYR A 59 16.24 -10.67 4.32
N GLY A 60 17.07 -11.04 5.30
CA GLY A 60 18.27 -10.27 5.67
C GLY A 60 17.95 -9.03 6.51
N ASP A 61 18.33 -7.86 6.02
CA ASP A 61 18.12 -6.59 6.73
C ASP A 61 16.63 -6.33 6.99
N VAL A 62 16.31 -5.77 8.15
CA VAL A 62 14.93 -5.36 8.50
C VAL A 62 14.87 -3.90 8.92
N VAL A 63 13.72 -3.29 8.69
CA VAL A 63 13.37 -1.95 9.15
C VAL A 63 12.43 -2.09 10.34
N VAL A 64 12.76 -1.42 11.44
CA VAL A 64 11.91 -1.26 12.61
C VAL A 64 11.42 0.18 12.65
N GLN A 65 10.11 0.37 12.71
CA GLN A 65 9.44 1.65 12.52
C GLN A 65 8.36 1.83 13.58
N GLU A 66 8.19 3.05 14.09
CA GLU A 66 7.09 3.44 14.97
C GLU A 66 5.73 3.00 14.38
N TYR A 67 4.86 2.46 15.23
CA TYR A 67 3.51 2.14 14.82
C TYR A 67 2.64 3.39 14.80
N ILE A 68 2.21 3.80 13.61
CA ILE A 68 1.20 4.86 13.46
C ILE A 68 -0.21 4.25 13.66
N PRO A 69 -1.01 4.73 14.64
CA PRO A 69 -2.33 4.17 14.93
C PRO A 69 -3.36 4.35 13.79
N GLY A 70 -4.49 3.65 13.91
CA GLY A 70 -5.58 3.69 12.93
C GLY A 70 -5.51 2.58 11.89
N GLY A 71 -6.63 2.33 11.22
CA GLY A 71 -6.74 1.32 10.18
C GLY A 71 -6.42 1.88 8.78
N SER A 72 -6.87 1.15 7.77
CA SER A 72 -6.69 1.53 6.36
C SER A 72 -7.32 2.87 6.02
N GLU A 73 -8.34 3.31 6.75
CA GLU A 73 -9.01 4.60 6.56
C GLU A 73 -8.10 5.82 6.80
N GLN A 74 -6.97 5.63 7.51
CA GLN A 74 -5.96 6.65 7.69
C GLN A 74 -4.92 6.68 6.57
N MET A 75 -4.89 5.67 5.71
CA MET A 75 -3.92 5.60 4.61
C MET A 75 -4.33 6.54 3.49
N ARG A 76 -3.33 7.27 3.01
CA ARG A 76 -3.40 8.19 1.87
C ARG A 76 -2.32 7.82 0.89
N MET A 77 -2.66 7.86 -0.38
CA MET A 77 -1.77 7.44 -1.45
C MET A 77 -1.60 8.60 -2.41
N VAL A 78 -0.35 8.85 -2.81
CA VAL A 78 0.00 9.84 -3.82
C VAL A 78 0.72 9.12 -4.94
N ASN A 79 0.15 9.15 -6.13
CA ASN A 79 0.72 8.58 -7.32
C ASN A 79 1.29 9.68 -8.19
N VAL A 80 2.51 9.49 -8.70
CA VAL A 80 3.20 10.51 -9.48
C VAL A 80 3.79 9.94 -10.77
N LEU A 81 3.99 10.83 -11.74
CA LEU A 81 4.83 10.62 -12.91
C LEU A 81 5.67 11.87 -13.13
N TYR A 82 6.99 11.69 -13.25
CA TYR A 82 7.94 12.75 -13.59
C TYR A 82 8.60 12.48 -14.95
N ASP A 83 8.85 13.55 -15.70
CA ASP A 83 9.59 13.49 -16.95
C ASP A 83 11.12 13.46 -16.73
N ARG A 84 11.88 13.39 -17.83
CA ARG A 84 13.35 13.33 -17.80
C ARG A 84 14.01 14.60 -17.24
N ASN A 85 13.27 15.70 -17.16
CA ASN A 85 13.72 16.96 -16.56
C ASN A 85 13.25 17.10 -15.10
N SER A 86 12.75 16.01 -14.52
CA SER A 86 12.16 15.98 -13.18
C SER A 86 11.05 17.01 -13.02
N LYS A 87 10.21 17.18 -14.05
CA LYS A 87 8.97 17.94 -13.96
C LYS A 87 7.77 17.00 -13.77
N PRO A 88 6.85 17.33 -12.86
CA PRO A 88 5.67 16.51 -12.63
C PRO A 88 4.74 16.55 -13.85
N VAL A 89 4.45 15.39 -14.41
CA VAL A 89 3.51 15.19 -15.52
C VAL A 89 2.12 14.85 -14.99
N ALA A 90 2.04 14.06 -13.92
CA ALA A 90 0.78 13.73 -13.27
C ALA A 90 0.99 13.56 -11.77
N ILE A 91 0.04 14.04 -10.99
CA ILE A 91 -0.09 13.78 -9.56
C ILE A 91 -1.54 13.40 -9.31
N PHE A 92 -1.75 12.28 -8.65
CA PHE A 92 -3.07 11.75 -8.32
C PHE A 92 -3.08 11.34 -6.85
N THR A 93 -4.11 11.71 -6.12
CA THR A 93 -4.29 11.31 -4.73
C THR A 93 -5.50 10.40 -4.56
N ALA A 94 -5.38 9.45 -3.64
CA ALA A 94 -6.46 8.58 -3.26
C ALA A 94 -6.37 8.24 -1.77
N ARG A 95 -7.49 7.79 -1.21
CA ARG A 95 -7.53 7.20 0.14
C ARG A 95 -7.92 5.74 0.07
N LYS A 96 -7.32 4.96 0.96
CA LYS A 96 -7.67 3.56 1.15
C LYS A 96 -8.86 3.49 2.09
N ILE A 97 -9.87 2.69 1.75
CA ILE A 97 -11.06 2.48 2.58
C ILE A 97 -11.02 1.07 3.17
N ARG A 98 -10.61 0.08 2.38
CA ARG A 98 -10.39 -1.30 2.81
C ARG A 98 -9.18 -1.91 2.14
N GLU A 99 -8.62 -2.88 2.84
CA GLU A 99 -7.50 -3.70 2.39
C GLU A 99 -7.68 -5.17 2.73
N TYR A 100 -6.87 -5.98 2.08
CA TYR A 100 -6.73 -7.39 2.39
C TYR A 100 -5.27 -7.84 2.21
N PRO A 101 -4.66 -8.46 3.24
CA PRO A 101 -5.16 -8.64 4.61
C PRO A 101 -5.46 -7.32 5.35
N ILE A 102 -6.28 -7.35 6.42
CA ILE A 102 -6.67 -6.16 7.20
C ILE A 102 -5.49 -5.56 8.02
N THR A 103 -4.34 -6.23 8.01
CA THR A 103 -3.14 -5.88 8.77
C THR A 103 -2.06 -5.21 7.91
N GLY A 104 -2.44 -4.42 6.90
CA GLY A 104 -1.52 -3.71 6.00
C GLY A 104 -1.52 -4.20 4.55
N GLY A 105 -2.55 -4.92 4.12
CA GLY A 105 -2.60 -5.50 2.78
C GLY A 105 -2.83 -4.50 1.64
N ILE A 106 -3.04 -5.07 0.44
CA ILE A 106 -3.32 -4.27 -0.76
C ILE A 106 -4.69 -3.61 -0.66
N THR A 107 -4.86 -2.47 -1.33
CA THR A 107 -6.15 -1.78 -1.45
C THR A 107 -7.17 -2.69 -2.15
N THR A 108 -8.25 -3.03 -1.44
CA THR A 108 -9.41 -3.74 -2.02
C THR A 108 -10.56 -2.81 -2.30
N PHE A 109 -10.65 -1.72 -1.54
CA PHE A 109 -11.59 -0.64 -1.79
C PHE A 109 -10.90 0.70 -1.54
N GLY A 110 -10.90 1.57 -2.54
CA GLY A 110 -10.26 2.88 -2.47
C GLY A 110 -11.15 3.96 -3.08
N GLU A 111 -10.76 5.21 -2.93
CA GLU A 111 -11.46 6.35 -3.49
C GLU A 111 -10.48 7.39 -4.02
N SER A 112 -10.76 7.93 -5.21
CA SER A 112 -10.03 9.09 -5.72
C SER A 112 -10.36 10.32 -4.88
N THR A 113 -9.33 11.01 -4.42
CA THR A 113 -9.45 12.23 -3.60
C THR A 113 -8.65 13.35 -4.26
N TRP A 114 -8.79 14.58 -3.80
CA TRP A 114 -7.78 15.61 -4.02
C TRP A 114 -7.32 16.10 -2.66
N GLU A 115 -6.08 15.78 -2.30
CA GLU A 115 -5.48 16.09 -1.00
C GLU A 115 -4.20 16.90 -1.22
N PRO A 116 -4.30 18.25 -1.29
CA PRO A 116 -3.19 19.10 -1.72
C PRO A 116 -1.98 19.02 -0.79
N GLU A 117 -2.19 18.82 0.52
CA GLU A 117 -1.11 18.73 1.50
C GLU A 117 -0.15 17.57 1.20
N ILE A 118 -0.68 16.35 1.07
CA ILE A 118 0.15 15.16 0.77
C ILE A 118 0.72 15.20 -0.66
N ALA A 119 -0.01 15.82 -1.60
CA ALA A 119 0.47 16.02 -2.97
C ALA A 119 1.70 16.94 -2.97
N GLU A 120 1.67 18.03 -2.21
CA GLU A 120 2.80 18.94 -2.04
C GLU A 120 3.97 18.27 -1.32
N MET A 121 3.71 17.49 -0.27
CA MET A 121 4.76 16.71 0.42
C MET A 121 5.45 15.73 -0.53
N GLY A 122 4.68 15.00 -1.34
CA GLY A 122 5.22 14.08 -2.35
C GLY A 122 5.99 14.81 -3.45
N GLN A 123 5.49 15.96 -3.88
CA GLN A 123 6.18 16.79 -4.87
C GLN A 123 7.53 17.29 -4.34
N LYS A 124 7.58 17.85 -3.13
CA LYS A 124 8.83 18.29 -2.49
C LYS A 124 9.86 17.16 -2.41
N LEU A 125 9.43 15.94 -2.09
CA LEU A 125 10.30 14.76 -2.02
C LEU A 125 10.93 14.44 -3.37
N PHE A 126 10.10 14.30 -4.41
CA PHE A 126 10.57 13.88 -5.74
C PHE A 126 11.31 14.98 -6.50
N ASP A 127 10.97 16.25 -6.27
CA ASP A 127 11.74 17.39 -6.77
C ASP A 127 13.17 17.37 -6.20
N ALA A 128 13.33 17.12 -4.89
CA ALA A 128 14.64 17.02 -4.26
C ALA A 128 15.47 15.83 -4.78
N TRP A 129 14.82 14.72 -5.10
CA TRP A 129 15.47 13.53 -5.66
C TRP A 129 15.76 13.60 -7.15
N LYS A 130 15.26 14.64 -7.84
CA LYS A 130 15.27 14.72 -9.31
C LYS A 130 14.68 13.45 -9.93
N TRP A 131 13.48 13.09 -9.47
CA TRP A 131 12.82 11.85 -9.86
C TRP A 131 12.53 11.77 -11.36
N TYR A 132 12.48 10.55 -11.88
CA TYR A 132 12.04 10.22 -13.23
C TYR A 132 11.16 8.97 -13.18
N GLY A 133 10.07 8.97 -13.95
CA GLY A 133 9.17 7.83 -14.04
C GLY A 133 8.07 7.84 -12.98
N VAL A 134 7.44 6.69 -12.78
CA VAL A 134 6.29 6.51 -11.90
C VAL A 134 6.70 6.14 -10.48
N ALA A 135 5.91 6.59 -9.51
CA ALA A 135 6.00 6.10 -8.15
C ALA A 135 4.66 6.26 -7.42
N GLU A 136 4.49 5.46 -6.37
CA GLU A 136 3.47 5.65 -5.34
C GLU A 136 4.13 6.00 -4.02
N ILE A 137 3.57 6.96 -3.31
CA ILE A 137 3.90 7.27 -1.92
C ILE A 137 2.71 6.88 -1.07
N GLU A 138 2.96 6.12 -0.01
CA GLU A 138 1.98 5.85 1.02
C GLU A 138 2.25 6.73 2.24
N PHE A 139 1.24 7.51 2.61
CA PHE A 139 1.16 8.22 3.86
C PHE A 139 0.13 7.56 4.77
N LYS A 140 0.31 7.72 6.08
CA LYS A 140 -0.73 7.44 7.07
C LYS A 140 -0.94 8.67 7.94
N VAL A 141 -2.18 9.11 8.03
CA VAL A 141 -2.55 10.20 8.94
C VAL A 141 -2.51 9.66 10.35
N ASP A 142 -1.67 10.25 11.19
CA ASP A 142 -1.57 9.87 12.58
C ASP A 142 -2.74 10.50 13.36
N PRO A 143 -3.65 9.71 13.95
CA PRO A 143 -4.81 10.27 14.64
C PRO A 143 -4.44 10.99 15.94
N ARG A 144 -3.21 10.88 16.42
CA ARG A 144 -2.74 11.55 17.65
C ARG A 144 -2.49 13.04 17.43
N ASP A 145 -2.00 13.43 16.25
CA ASP A 145 -1.61 14.80 15.91
C ASP A 145 -2.24 15.31 14.59
N GLY A 146 -2.90 14.45 13.82
CA GLY A 146 -3.49 14.76 12.52
C GLY A 146 -2.48 14.85 11.38
N VAL A 147 -1.19 14.57 11.62
CA VAL A 147 -0.12 14.79 10.65
C VAL A 147 0.07 13.57 9.74
N PRO A 148 0.11 13.73 8.41
CA PRO A 148 0.49 12.66 7.49
C PRO A 148 1.97 12.25 7.68
N LYS A 149 2.21 10.99 8.02
CA LYS A 149 3.56 10.39 8.11
C LYS A 149 3.84 9.55 6.87
N LEU A 150 4.99 9.73 6.24
CA LEU A 150 5.41 8.95 5.08
C LEU A 150 5.82 7.53 5.52
N ILE A 151 5.10 6.52 5.03
CA ILE A 151 5.25 5.12 5.40
C ILE A 151 6.16 4.38 4.43
N GLU A 152 5.96 4.61 3.13
CA GLU A 152 6.65 3.89 2.07
C GLU A 152 6.64 4.67 0.75
N VAL A 153 7.69 4.49 -0.06
CA VAL A 153 7.75 4.94 -1.45
C VAL A 153 8.00 3.73 -2.35
N ASN A 154 7.10 3.51 -3.29
CA ASN A 154 7.10 2.40 -4.22
C ASN A 154 7.47 2.92 -5.62
N PRO A 155 8.68 2.64 -6.14
CA PRO A 155 9.13 3.12 -7.44
C PRO A 155 8.58 2.28 -8.60
N ARG A 156 7.27 2.03 -8.60
CA ARG A 156 6.55 1.17 -9.54
C ARG A 156 5.07 1.52 -9.60
N PHE A 157 4.35 0.85 -10.50
CA PHE A 157 2.88 0.88 -10.50
C PHE A 157 2.29 0.22 -9.25
N TRP A 158 1.14 0.72 -8.85
CA TRP A 158 0.37 0.31 -7.68
C TRP A 158 -0.82 -0.57 -8.06
N SER A 159 -1.39 -1.26 -7.07
CA SER A 159 -2.40 -2.31 -7.32
C SER A 159 -3.75 -1.78 -7.81
N TYR A 160 -4.08 -0.52 -7.55
CA TYR A 160 -5.35 0.11 -7.94
C TYR A 160 -5.20 1.03 -9.16
N LEU A 161 -4.21 0.76 -10.02
CA LEU A 161 -3.90 1.56 -11.22
C LEU A 161 -5.12 1.90 -12.11
N GLN A 162 -6.12 1.03 -12.15
CA GLN A 162 -7.34 1.27 -12.90
C GLN A 162 -8.13 2.50 -12.42
N LEU A 163 -8.00 2.87 -11.15
CA LEU A 163 -8.66 4.04 -10.57
C LEU A 163 -8.21 5.35 -11.22
N PRO A 164 -6.92 5.72 -11.21
CA PRO A 164 -6.47 6.93 -11.88
C PRO A 164 -6.76 6.91 -13.38
N ILE A 165 -6.60 5.77 -14.08
CA ILE A 165 -6.93 5.64 -15.51
C ILE A 165 -8.40 6.05 -15.74
N TYR A 166 -9.33 5.43 -14.99
CA TYR A 166 -10.75 5.74 -15.09
C TYR A 166 -11.08 7.20 -14.72
N CYS A 167 -10.32 7.80 -13.81
CA CYS A 167 -10.47 9.20 -13.42
C CYS A 167 -9.90 10.19 -14.46
N GLY A 168 -9.25 9.71 -15.53
CA GLY A 168 -8.68 10.51 -16.60
C GLY A 168 -7.16 10.70 -16.53
N VAL A 169 -6.47 9.95 -15.66
CA VAL A 169 -5.00 9.98 -15.51
C VAL A 169 -4.40 8.64 -15.94
N ASP A 170 -4.13 8.51 -17.23
CA ASP A 170 -3.56 7.29 -17.80
C ASP A 170 -2.05 7.21 -17.60
N PHE A 171 -1.61 6.81 -16.40
CA PHE A 171 -0.20 6.74 -16.06
C PHE A 171 0.64 5.88 -17.02
N PRO A 172 0.22 4.66 -17.43
CA PRO A 172 0.96 3.87 -18.43
C PRO A 172 1.16 4.61 -19.75
N TYR A 173 0.09 5.22 -20.29
CA TYR A 173 0.17 5.96 -21.54
C TYR A 173 1.05 7.21 -21.42
N LEU A 174 0.94 7.95 -20.32
CA LEU A 174 1.78 9.11 -20.06
C LEU A 174 3.25 8.71 -19.90
N LEU A 175 3.54 7.62 -19.18
CA LEU A 175 4.91 7.10 -19.04
C LEU A 175 5.49 6.67 -20.39
N TYR A 176 4.69 6.04 -21.25
CA TYR A 176 5.08 5.69 -22.61
C TYR A 176 5.52 6.93 -23.40
N LYS A 177 4.70 7.99 -23.43
CA LYS A 177 5.05 9.25 -24.11
C LYS A 177 6.29 9.92 -23.55
N VAL A 178 6.39 9.99 -22.22
CA VAL A 178 7.56 10.54 -21.53
C VAL A 178 8.83 9.75 -21.89
N SER A 179 8.72 8.42 -21.99
CA SER A 179 9.84 7.55 -22.35
C SER A 179 10.33 7.80 -23.78
N LEU A 180 9.41 8.12 -24.69
CA LEU A 180 9.68 8.56 -26.06
C LEU A 180 10.13 10.03 -26.18
N ASN A 181 10.27 10.74 -25.06
CA ASN A 181 10.64 12.16 -25.03
C ASN A 181 9.63 13.07 -25.75
N GLU A 182 8.37 12.63 -25.85
CA GLU A 182 7.28 13.45 -26.37
C GLU A 182 6.90 14.53 -25.37
N ARG A 183 6.42 15.68 -25.87
CA ARG A 183 5.86 16.72 -25.01
C ARG A 183 4.51 16.29 -24.47
N VAL A 184 4.46 15.98 -23.18
CA VAL A 184 3.21 15.66 -22.47
C VAL A 184 2.75 16.87 -21.68
N ARG A 185 1.48 17.26 -21.84
CA ARG A 185 0.87 18.29 -20.98
C ARG A 185 0.62 17.71 -19.60
N ARG A 186 0.95 18.49 -18.56
CA ARG A 186 0.63 18.11 -17.18
C ARG A 186 -0.87 17.88 -17.03
N VAL A 187 -1.23 16.81 -16.32
CA VAL A 187 -2.62 16.54 -15.95
C VAL A 187 -2.95 17.34 -14.68
N GLU A 188 -3.79 18.36 -14.84
CA GLU A 188 -4.15 19.29 -13.75
C GLU A 188 -5.41 18.88 -13.00
N LYS A 189 -6.30 18.10 -13.64
CA LYS A 189 -7.61 17.73 -13.10
C LYS A 189 -7.95 16.29 -13.45
N TYR A 190 -8.66 15.64 -12.54
CA TYR A 190 -9.19 14.30 -12.70
C TYR A 190 -10.48 14.16 -11.88
N LYS A 191 -11.24 13.09 -12.13
CA LYS A 191 -12.48 12.81 -11.39
C LYS A 191 -12.19 12.44 -9.92
N VAL A 192 -12.80 13.15 -8.99
CA VAL A 192 -12.72 12.89 -7.54
C VAL A 192 -14.00 12.19 -7.07
N GLY A 193 -13.90 11.32 -6.07
CA GLY A 193 -15.02 10.58 -5.48
C GLY A 193 -15.34 9.25 -6.15
N VAL A 194 -14.57 8.85 -7.16
CA VAL A 194 -14.71 7.55 -7.83
C VAL A 194 -14.16 6.46 -6.91
N LYS A 195 -14.89 5.35 -6.75
CA LYS A 195 -14.44 4.22 -5.94
C LYS A 195 -13.75 3.17 -6.78
N TYR A 196 -12.67 2.61 -6.25
CA TYR A 196 -12.03 1.40 -6.77
C TYR A 196 -12.52 0.18 -6.00
N VAL A 197 -12.81 -0.91 -6.69
CA VAL A 197 -13.20 -2.18 -6.06
C VAL A 197 -12.41 -3.33 -6.65
N HIS A 198 -11.70 -4.10 -5.81
CA HIS A 198 -11.16 -5.40 -6.18
C HIS A 198 -12.16 -6.50 -5.81
N PRO A 199 -12.96 -7.05 -6.75
CA PRO A 199 -14.18 -7.79 -6.41
C PRO A 199 -13.97 -8.94 -5.41
N LEU A 200 -13.06 -9.88 -5.72
CA LEU A 200 -12.82 -11.05 -4.87
C LEU A 200 -12.23 -10.71 -3.50
N LYS A 201 -11.19 -9.87 -3.47
CA LYS A 201 -10.48 -9.54 -2.23
C LYS A 201 -11.29 -8.62 -1.34
N ASP A 202 -12.13 -7.77 -1.93
CA ASP A 202 -13.03 -6.92 -1.17
C ASP A 202 -14.13 -7.75 -0.48
N ILE A 203 -14.69 -8.77 -1.14
CA ILE A 203 -15.59 -9.73 -0.50
C ILE A 203 -14.92 -10.38 0.72
N LEU A 204 -13.67 -10.83 0.59
CA LEU A 204 -12.93 -11.42 1.72
C LEU A 204 -12.69 -10.42 2.86
N SER A 205 -12.36 -9.16 2.52
CA SER A 205 -12.22 -8.07 3.50
C SER A 205 -13.54 -7.82 4.23
N VAL A 206 -14.65 -7.75 3.49
CA VAL A 206 -16.00 -7.54 4.02
C VAL A 206 -16.44 -8.67 4.94
N ILE A 207 -16.20 -9.94 4.59
CA ILE A 207 -16.49 -11.08 5.48
C ILE A 207 -15.73 -10.94 6.80
N GLY A 208 -14.46 -10.51 6.76
CA GLY A 208 -13.67 -10.21 7.95
C GLY A 208 -14.28 -9.08 8.81
N ILE A 209 -14.74 -8.00 8.16
CA ILE A 209 -15.33 -6.83 8.83
C ILE A 209 -16.73 -7.14 9.40
N MET A 210 -17.55 -7.91 8.70
CA MET A 210 -18.90 -8.27 9.15
C MET A 210 -18.88 -9.05 10.46
N ARG A 211 -17.86 -9.91 10.66
CA ARG A 211 -17.62 -10.60 11.93
C ARG A 211 -17.30 -9.65 13.10
N SER A 212 -16.96 -8.38 12.81
CA SER A 212 -16.71 -7.33 13.79
C SER A 212 -17.90 -6.37 14.03
N GLY A 213 -19.10 -6.65 13.48
CA GLY A 213 -20.32 -5.87 13.76
C GLY A 213 -20.48 -4.56 12.97
N ARG A 214 -19.60 -4.26 12.00
CA ARG A 214 -19.59 -2.98 11.25
C ARG A 214 -20.28 -3.02 9.87
N ALA A 215 -21.28 -3.88 9.70
CA ALA A 215 -21.89 -4.18 8.39
C ALA A 215 -22.54 -2.96 7.68
N ILE A 216 -23.16 -2.05 8.43
CA ILE A 216 -23.85 -0.90 7.83
C ILE A 216 -22.89 0.11 7.16
N HIS A 217 -21.68 0.25 7.69
CA HIS A 217 -20.64 1.10 7.10
C HIS A 217 -20.15 0.53 5.76
N VAL A 218 -20.08 -0.80 5.65
CA VAL A 218 -19.70 -1.48 4.40
C VAL A 218 -20.74 -1.19 3.32
N LEU A 219 -22.02 -1.40 3.59
CA LEU A 219 -23.08 -1.19 2.59
C LEU A 219 -23.10 0.25 2.07
N ARG A 220 -22.99 1.24 2.97
CA ARG A 220 -22.94 2.66 2.59
C ARG A 220 -21.73 3.00 1.72
N SER A 221 -20.59 2.33 1.94
CA SER A 221 -19.36 2.61 1.19
C SER A 221 -19.47 2.28 -0.31
N TYR A 222 -20.36 1.37 -0.70
CA TYR A 222 -20.61 1.03 -2.10
C TYR A 222 -21.51 2.03 -2.84
N LYS A 223 -21.96 3.13 -2.22
CA LYS A 223 -22.68 4.18 -2.96
C LYS A 223 -21.70 4.99 -3.82
N GLY A 224 -22.14 5.39 -5.03
CA GLY A 224 -21.39 6.28 -5.93
C GLY A 224 -20.79 5.57 -7.16
N GLU A 225 -20.10 6.36 -7.99
CA GLU A 225 -19.40 5.91 -9.21
C GLU A 225 -18.25 4.96 -8.86
N LYS A 226 -18.05 3.92 -9.68
CA LYS A 226 -17.07 2.86 -9.41
C LYS A 226 -16.30 2.49 -10.66
N THR A 227 -15.08 2.06 -10.43
CA THR A 227 -14.31 1.23 -11.34
C THR A 227 -13.83 -0.02 -10.61
N TYR A 228 -13.52 -1.07 -11.36
CA TYR A 228 -13.24 -2.38 -10.82
C TYR A 228 -11.85 -2.85 -11.21
N ALA A 229 -11.23 -3.66 -10.35
CA ALA A 229 -9.99 -4.32 -10.66
C ALA A 229 -10.18 -5.28 -11.84
N ILE A 230 -9.54 -4.97 -12.97
CA ILE A 230 -9.29 -5.92 -14.07
C ILE A 230 -10.57 -6.53 -14.66
N LEU A 231 -11.74 -5.91 -14.44
CA LEU A 231 -12.96 -6.27 -15.16
C LEU A 231 -12.90 -5.63 -16.54
N ALA A 232 -12.48 -6.41 -17.53
CA ALA A 232 -12.51 -6.06 -18.94
C ALA A 232 -13.72 -6.74 -19.58
N LEU A 233 -14.72 -5.96 -19.99
CA LEU A 233 -15.92 -6.48 -20.66
C LEU A 233 -15.63 -6.87 -22.12
N ASP A 234 -14.65 -6.20 -22.71
CA ASP A 234 -14.10 -6.44 -24.05
C ASP A 234 -13.08 -7.58 -24.09
N ASP A 235 -12.47 -7.93 -22.96
CA ASP A 235 -11.66 -9.14 -22.78
C ASP A 235 -12.10 -9.98 -21.56
N PRO A 236 -13.20 -10.75 -21.70
CA PRO A 236 -13.68 -11.62 -20.62
C PRO A 236 -12.69 -12.69 -20.19
N LEU A 237 -11.80 -13.15 -21.09
CA LEU A 237 -10.84 -14.21 -20.78
C LEU A 237 -9.74 -13.72 -19.85
N ALA A 238 -9.24 -12.49 -20.03
CA ALA A 238 -8.32 -11.86 -19.09
C ALA A 238 -8.94 -11.72 -17.70
N THR A 239 -10.22 -11.34 -17.64
CA THR A 239 -10.98 -11.25 -16.38
C THR A 239 -11.05 -12.61 -15.68
N ILE A 240 -11.43 -13.66 -16.41
CA ILE A 240 -11.53 -15.04 -15.87
C ILE A 240 -10.15 -15.52 -15.39
N GLY A 241 -9.11 -15.35 -16.21
CA GLY A 241 -7.75 -15.74 -15.85
C GLY A 241 -7.27 -15.06 -14.57
N LYS A 242 -7.58 -13.76 -14.41
CA LYS A 242 -7.23 -13.02 -13.19
C LYS A 242 -7.96 -13.53 -11.96
N ILE A 243 -9.25 -13.84 -12.08
CA ILE A 243 -10.07 -14.43 -11.00
C ILE A 243 -9.47 -15.77 -10.56
N LEU A 244 -9.14 -16.66 -11.51
CA LEU A 244 -8.53 -17.96 -11.21
C LEU A 244 -7.17 -17.80 -10.51
N SER A 245 -6.32 -16.89 -11.00
CA SER A 245 -5.02 -16.60 -10.39
C SER A 245 -5.16 -16.06 -8.95
N ASP A 246 -6.13 -15.17 -8.69
CA ASP A 246 -6.37 -14.69 -7.31
C ASP A 246 -6.85 -15.82 -6.39
N LEU A 247 -7.74 -16.70 -6.88
CA LEU A 247 -8.24 -17.85 -6.11
C LEU A 247 -7.10 -18.81 -5.76
N GLU A 248 -6.24 -19.13 -6.72
CA GLU A 248 -5.06 -19.97 -6.50
C GLU A 248 -4.13 -19.35 -5.45
N GLY A 249 -3.85 -18.05 -5.55
CA GLY A 249 -3.04 -17.33 -4.57
C GLY A 249 -3.63 -17.36 -3.14
N ILE A 250 -4.95 -17.25 -3.02
CA ILE A 250 -5.67 -17.38 -1.74
C ILE A 250 -5.53 -18.80 -1.18
N MET A 251 -5.68 -19.83 -2.02
CA MET A 251 -5.56 -21.24 -1.62
C MET A 251 -4.15 -21.58 -1.14
N ARG A 252 -3.12 -21.15 -1.88
CA ARG A 252 -1.71 -21.38 -1.52
C ARG A 252 -1.34 -20.76 -0.16
N LYS A 253 -1.83 -19.54 0.12
CA LYS A 253 -1.62 -18.87 1.42
C LYS A 253 -2.31 -19.61 2.58
N LYS A 254 -3.48 -20.23 2.36
CA LYS A 254 -4.14 -21.07 3.37
C LYS A 254 -3.38 -22.37 3.63
N GLY A 255 -2.80 -22.99 2.59
CA GLY A 255 -1.95 -24.18 2.70
C GLY A 255 -0.72 -23.93 3.60
N ARG A 256 0.06 -22.89 3.27
CA ARG A 256 1.25 -22.50 4.06
C ARG A 256 0.95 -22.16 5.52
N LYS A 257 -0.19 -21.50 5.80
CA LYS A 257 -0.63 -21.24 7.19
C LYS A 257 -0.97 -22.52 7.97
N LYS A 258 -1.50 -23.55 7.30
CA LYS A 258 -1.78 -24.85 7.96
C LYS A 258 -0.48 -25.58 8.27
N GLU A 259 0.46 -25.63 7.34
CA GLU A 259 1.76 -26.30 7.54
C GLU A 259 2.58 -25.65 8.67
N GLY A 260 2.72 -24.32 8.68
CA GLY A 260 3.42 -23.61 9.77
C GLY A 260 2.74 -23.70 11.14
N SER A 261 1.44 -24.00 11.20
CA SER A 261 0.72 -24.24 12.47
C SER A 261 0.90 -25.65 13.04
N ILE A 262 1.32 -26.60 12.20
CA ILE A 262 1.60 -27.99 12.60
C ILE A 262 3.04 -28.12 13.10
N GLU A 263 3.99 -27.38 12.51
CA GLU A 263 5.38 -27.35 12.97
C GLU A 263 5.58 -26.59 14.29
N GLY A 264 4.73 -25.62 14.63
CA GLY A 264 4.77 -24.92 15.92
C GLY A 264 4.18 -25.71 17.11
N LYS A 265 3.84 -26.98 16.92
CA LYS A 265 3.29 -27.88 17.95
C LYS A 265 4.15 -29.13 18.20
N ARG A 266 5.38 -29.16 17.70
CA ARG A 266 6.35 -30.24 17.98
C ARG A 266 7.55 -29.71 18.74
#